data_AF-A0A7W1LEY9-F1
#
_entry.id   AF-A0A7W1LEY9-F1
#
_cell.length_a   1.000
_cell.length_b   1.000
_cell.length_c   1.000
_cell.angle_alpha   90.00
_cell.angle_beta   90.00
_cell.angle_gamma   90.00
#
_symmetry.space_group_name_H-M   'P 1'
#
loop_
_entity.id
_entity.type
_entity.pdbx_description
1 polymer ?
#
loop_
_entity_poly.entity_id
_entity_poly.type
_entity_poly.pdbx_seq_one_letter_code
_entity_poly.pdbx_strand_id
1 'polypeptide(L)'
;MSNREPDFEFDFFEETPTQEASGQRSLRRPLGGGPREPREPKEPRGPRGPIRPGAGFTPLARLVGLVAFAILIVVLLVLWAQSCQEDRKLDSYRGYIGDVAAVARDSERVGRELNDVLTTPGIKPADLDKQLLGLVQQQQIGADRALELDAPGPLRPANQSVAEALQFRVNGLQGLAAEFRGSRGTKDAAAAGARLATQAQRLVASDVIWEDLFMAPAIAELREQDITGVEVPDSNFVQTPDLASTRSMVPIWQRINGTPTTTGGTGAGLHGTNIVGVRILPGGQQLSASTENTIVASTDLAFDVAVRNGGDNQEVKIEVTLTIQQSPTPVTKKQTIDLINPKETKRVVFRDFPSIDFGALRTLRIDVDPVPQEKIVENNSAEYKVIFSVE
;
A
#
# COMPACT_ATOMS: atom_id res chain seq x y z
N MET A 1 -19.60 -46.52 29.16
CA MET A 1 -19.10 -46.48 30.55
C MET A 1 -17.97 -45.46 30.61
N SER A 2 -17.97 -44.58 31.62
CA SER A 2 -17.07 -43.39 31.77
C SER A 2 -17.12 -42.42 30.58
N ASN A 3 -17.65 -41.20 30.66
CA ASN A 3 -17.61 -40.17 31.71
C ASN A 3 -16.19 -39.79 32.17
N ARG A 4 -15.77 -38.60 31.70
CA ARG A 4 -14.99 -37.61 32.45
C ARG A 4 -15.10 -36.25 31.75
N GLU A 5 -16.03 -35.44 32.22
CA GLU A 5 -15.99 -33.98 32.02
C GLU A 5 -14.90 -33.41 32.94
N PRO A 6 -14.18 -32.35 32.53
CA PRO A 6 -13.34 -31.57 33.45
C PRO A 6 -14.20 -30.54 34.18
N ASP A 7 -14.30 -30.67 35.51
CA ASP A 7 -14.81 -29.61 36.38
C ASP A 7 -13.89 -28.38 36.27
N PHE A 8 -14.44 -27.25 35.83
CA PHE A 8 -13.78 -25.95 35.93
C PHE A 8 -14.27 -25.25 37.20
N GLU A 9 -13.49 -25.39 38.27
CA GLU A 9 -13.73 -24.75 39.56
C GLU A 9 -13.42 -23.24 39.43
N PHE A 10 -14.45 -22.39 39.49
CA PHE A 10 -14.32 -20.94 39.40
C PHE A 10 -13.86 -20.38 40.75
N ASP A 11 -12.56 -20.14 40.89
CA ASP A 11 -12.01 -19.48 42.09
C ASP A 11 -12.34 -17.98 42.04
N PHE A 12 -13.41 -17.61 42.76
CA PHE A 12 -13.95 -16.25 42.85
C PHE A 12 -13.05 -15.42 43.77
N PHE A 13 -12.26 -14.49 43.21
CA PHE A 13 -11.53 -13.51 44.01
C PHE A 13 -12.51 -12.49 44.63
N GLU A 14 -12.99 -12.78 45.83
CA GLU A 14 -13.68 -11.79 46.67
C GLU A 14 -12.70 -10.70 47.15
N GLU A 15 -13.23 -9.48 47.26
CA GLU A 15 -12.50 -8.26 47.58
C GLU A 15 -11.97 -8.23 49.03
N THR A 16 -10.87 -7.52 49.27
CA THR A 16 -10.69 -6.79 50.54
C THR A 16 -10.02 -5.44 50.33
N PRO A 17 -10.36 -4.40 51.13
CA PRO A 17 -10.02 -3.03 50.81
C PRO A 17 -8.65 -2.60 51.34
N THR A 18 -7.92 -1.82 50.54
CA THR A 18 -6.68 -1.16 50.99
C THR A 18 -7.00 0.01 51.91
N GLN A 19 -6.69 -0.14 53.21
CA GLN A 19 -6.72 0.97 54.18
C GLN A 19 -5.41 1.79 54.16
N GLU A 20 -5.53 3.07 54.51
CA GLU A 20 -4.43 4.05 54.59
C GLU A 20 -3.48 3.80 55.77
N ALA A 21 -2.22 4.24 55.62
CA ALA A 21 -1.23 4.29 56.71
C ALA A 21 -0.81 5.72 57.07
N SER A 22 -1.50 6.28 58.07
CA SER A 22 -0.96 7.14 59.15
C SER A 22 -0.07 8.36 58.82
N GLY A 23 -0.66 9.56 58.98
CA GLY A 23 0.05 10.83 59.24
C GLY A 23 -0.51 11.53 60.49
N GLN A 24 0.04 11.22 61.67
CA GLN A 24 -0.22 11.95 62.93
C GLN A 24 0.36 13.40 62.85
N ARG A 25 -0.09 14.44 63.58
CA ARG A 25 -0.91 14.53 64.81
C ARG A 25 -1.36 15.98 65.09
N SER A 26 -2.45 16.13 65.87
CA SER A 26 -2.71 17.22 66.88
C SER A 26 -2.82 18.70 66.40
N LEU A 27 -3.65 19.62 66.93
CA LEU A 27 -4.76 19.74 67.93
C LEU A 27 -5.50 21.07 67.53
N ARG A 28 -6.67 21.53 68.01
CA ARG A 28 -7.55 21.19 69.15
C ARG A 28 -9.03 21.56 68.83
N ARG A 29 -9.95 21.19 69.74
CA ARG A 29 -11.40 21.55 69.82
C ARG A 29 -11.61 22.81 70.72
N PRO A 30 -12.86 23.31 70.96
CA PRO A 30 -14.12 23.27 70.18
C PRO A 30 -14.88 24.63 70.10
N LEU A 31 -16.07 24.65 69.48
CA LEU A 31 -17.05 25.75 69.50
C LEU A 31 -17.76 25.92 70.87
N GLY A 32 -18.36 27.10 71.10
CA GLY A 32 -19.36 27.31 72.16
C GLY A 32 -20.16 28.62 72.04
N GLY A 33 -21.50 28.51 72.00
CA GLY A 33 -22.51 29.45 72.54
C GLY A 33 -22.60 30.92 72.06
N GLY A 34 -23.74 31.31 71.48
CA GLY A 34 -24.25 32.70 71.57
C GLY A 34 -25.18 32.86 72.79
N PRO A 35 -26.12 33.83 72.84
CA PRO A 35 -26.24 35.11 72.08
C PRO A 35 -26.45 36.34 73.01
N ARG A 36 -26.45 37.59 72.47
CA ARG A 36 -27.26 38.76 72.93
C ARG A 36 -26.87 40.11 72.26
N GLU A 37 -27.88 40.89 71.88
CA GLU A 37 -27.83 42.36 71.67
C GLU A 37 -27.99 43.10 73.04
N PRO A 38 -28.17 44.45 73.14
CA PRO A 38 -27.98 45.57 72.18
C PRO A 38 -27.16 46.76 72.74
N ARG A 39 -26.84 47.78 71.89
CA ARG A 39 -27.07 49.23 72.13
C ARG A 39 -26.27 50.18 71.21
N GLU A 40 -26.98 51.07 70.52
CA GLU A 40 -26.53 52.43 70.11
C GLU A 40 -26.53 53.40 71.33
N PRO A 41 -26.29 54.75 71.24
CA PRO A 41 -25.91 55.61 70.09
C PRO A 41 -24.79 56.65 70.35
N LYS A 42 -24.28 57.30 69.29
CA LYS A 42 -24.16 58.78 69.13
C LYS A 42 -23.38 59.24 67.88
N GLU A 43 -23.98 60.11 67.07
CA GLU A 43 -23.26 61.17 66.32
C GLU A 43 -23.14 62.46 67.18
N PRO A 44 -22.33 63.47 66.77
CA PRO A 44 -22.90 64.56 65.94
C PRO A 44 -21.97 65.22 64.87
N ARG A 45 -22.57 65.59 63.72
CA ARG A 45 -22.40 66.80 62.84
C ARG A 45 -21.20 67.75 63.13
N GLY A 46 -20.43 68.34 62.20
CA GLY A 46 -20.40 68.58 60.72
C GLY A 46 -19.37 69.73 60.43
N PRO A 47 -19.37 70.57 59.35
CA PRO A 47 -19.92 70.49 57.98
C PRO A 47 -19.01 71.11 56.83
N ARG A 48 -19.48 71.11 55.55
CA ARG A 48 -19.01 71.87 54.32
C ARG A 48 -17.65 71.42 53.69
N GLY A 49 -17.42 71.20 52.37
CA GLY A 49 -18.14 71.31 51.07
C GLY A 49 -17.28 72.09 50.02
N PRO A 50 -17.53 72.13 48.68
CA PRO A 50 -18.11 71.21 47.67
C PRO A 50 -17.04 70.74 46.60
N ILE A 51 -17.29 69.98 45.52
CA ILE A 51 -17.85 70.36 44.18
C ILE A 51 -18.07 69.05 43.33
N ARG A 52 -19.12 69.02 42.49
CA ARG A 52 -19.30 68.08 41.34
C ARG A 52 -19.20 68.87 40.02
N PRO A 53 -18.85 68.26 38.88
CA PRO A 53 -19.88 67.63 38.02
C PRO A 53 -19.42 66.25 37.47
N GLY A 54 -20.28 65.41 36.89
CA GLY A 54 -21.72 65.52 36.68
C GLY A 54 -22.33 64.14 36.40
N ALA A 55 -23.65 64.00 36.51
CA ALA A 55 -24.34 62.75 36.19
C ALA A 55 -24.48 62.59 34.66
N GLY A 56 -24.05 61.45 34.12
CA GLY A 56 -24.29 61.05 32.73
C GLY A 56 -25.03 59.72 32.71
N PHE A 57 -26.09 59.62 31.91
CA PHE A 57 -26.85 58.39 31.74
C PHE A 57 -25.96 57.25 31.23
N THR A 58 -26.04 56.07 31.88
CA THR A 58 -26.03 54.70 31.30
C THR A 58 -25.49 53.59 32.24
N PRO A 59 -26.07 53.39 33.45
CA PRO A 59 -25.82 52.14 34.18
C PRO A 59 -26.29 50.91 33.38
N LEU A 60 -27.39 51.00 32.64
CA LEU A 60 -27.86 49.90 31.76
C LEU A 60 -26.95 49.66 30.54
N ALA A 61 -26.47 50.69 29.83
CA ALA A 61 -25.66 50.43 28.62
C ALA A 61 -24.27 49.86 28.95
N ARG A 62 -23.69 50.19 30.12
CA ARG A 62 -22.51 49.48 30.62
C ARG A 62 -22.78 48.01 30.92
N LEU A 63 -23.96 47.69 31.47
CA LEU A 63 -24.34 46.30 31.76
C LEU A 63 -24.63 45.51 30.47
N VAL A 64 -25.35 46.09 29.51
CA VAL A 64 -25.58 45.49 28.19
C VAL A 64 -24.25 45.31 27.42
N GLY A 65 -23.34 46.28 27.48
CA GLY A 65 -22.01 46.17 26.89
C GLY A 65 -21.16 45.07 27.52
N LEU A 66 -21.21 44.92 28.85
CA LEU A 66 -20.53 43.82 29.56
C LEU A 66 -21.12 42.46 29.22
N VAL A 67 -22.45 42.34 29.11
CA VAL A 67 -23.13 41.09 28.71
C VAL A 67 -22.78 40.75 27.26
N ALA A 68 -22.81 41.71 26.34
CA ALA A 68 -22.41 41.49 24.95
C ALA A 68 -20.93 41.09 24.82
N PHE A 69 -20.04 41.70 25.62
CA PHE A 69 -18.61 41.34 25.65
C PHE A 69 -18.37 39.95 26.28
N ALA A 70 -19.11 39.59 27.33
CA ALA A 70 -19.06 38.26 27.92
C ALA A 70 -19.57 37.18 26.95
N ILE A 71 -20.66 37.45 26.22
CA ILE A 71 -21.16 36.58 25.14
C ILE A 71 -20.10 36.46 24.04
N LEU A 72 -19.47 37.56 23.62
CA LEU A 72 -18.40 37.52 22.62
C LEU A 72 -17.19 36.71 23.08
N ILE A 73 -16.77 36.81 24.35
CA ILE A 73 -15.73 35.94 24.92
C ILE A 73 -16.16 34.48 24.91
N VAL A 74 -17.39 34.15 25.30
CA VAL A 74 -17.90 32.77 25.28
C VAL A 74 -17.95 32.23 23.85
N VAL A 75 -18.40 33.01 22.87
CA VAL A 75 -18.41 32.61 21.45
C VAL A 75 -16.98 32.39 20.95
N LEU A 76 -16.03 33.28 21.25
CA LEU A 76 -14.62 33.09 20.87
C LEU A 76 -13.99 31.87 21.53
N LEU A 77 -14.31 31.58 22.80
CA LEU A 77 -13.85 30.38 23.50
C LEU A 77 -14.46 29.10 22.94
N VAL A 78 -15.73 29.12 22.53
CA VAL A 78 -16.39 27.98 21.86
C VAL A 78 -15.78 27.76 20.47
N LEU A 79 -15.59 28.81 19.67
CA LEU A 79 -14.94 28.71 18.35
C LEU A 79 -13.49 28.21 18.45
N TRP A 80 -12.74 28.66 19.46
CA TRP A 80 -11.38 28.18 19.72
C TRP A 80 -11.34 26.72 20.21
N ALA A 81 -12.31 26.32 21.05
CA ALA A 81 -12.45 24.92 21.45
C ALA A 81 -12.85 24.01 20.27
N GLN A 82 -13.69 24.51 19.36
CA GLN A 82 -14.10 23.82 18.12
C GLN A 82 -12.94 23.69 17.13
N SER A 83 -12.16 24.75 16.87
CA SER A 83 -11.00 24.66 15.98
C SER A 83 -9.99 23.64 16.49
N CYS A 84 -9.68 23.64 17.79
CA CYS A 84 -8.84 22.61 18.38
C CYS A 84 -9.45 21.20 18.36
N GLN A 85 -10.75 21.00 18.10
CA GLN A 85 -11.34 19.68 17.89
C GLN A 85 -11.25 19.25 16.41
N GLU A 86 -11.47 20.17 15.48
CA GLU A 86 -11.32 19.94 14.04
C GLU A 86 -9.86 19.62 13.66
N ASP A 87 -8.90 20.37 14.18
CA ASP A 87 -7.46 20.10 13.98
C ASP A 87 -7.09 18.69 14.47
N ARG A 88 -7.52 18.31 15.69
CA ARG A 88 -7.29 16.96 16.23
C ARG A 88 -7.96 15.84 15.43
N LYS A 89 -9.12 16.09 14.82
CA LYS A 89 -9.77 15.15 13.90
C LYS A 89 -8.91 14.98 12.65
N LEU A 90 -8.54 16.08 11.98
CA LEU A 90 -7.71 16.07 10.78
C LEU A 90 -6.37 15.36 11.02
N ASP A 91 -5.71 15.64 12.15
CA ASP A 91 -4.43 15.04 12.52
C ASP A 91 -4.57 13.53 12.83
N SER A 92 -5.65 13.10 13.47
CA SER A 92 -5.93 11.68 13.74
C SER A 92 -6.13 10.89 12.44
N TYR A 93 -6.92 11.41 11.49
CA TYR A 93 -7.10 10.78 10.18
C TYR A 93 -5.81 10.78 9.34
N ARG A 94 -5.05 11.89 9.35
CA ARG A 94 -3.75 12.00 8.67
C ARG A 94 -2.71 11.04 9.23
N GLY A 95 -2.59 10.97 10.55
CA GLY A 95 -1.67 10.06 11.24
C GLY A 95 -2.00 8.61 10.91
N TYR A 96 -3.25 8.20 11.10
CA TYR A 96 -3.71 6.86 10.79
C TYR A 96 -3.44 6.44 9.34
N ILE A 97 -3.86 7.25 8.35
CA ILE A 97 -3.63 6.92 6.94
C ILE A 97 -2.12 6.94 6.61
N GLY A 98 -1.32 7.81 7.25
CA GLY A 98 0.13 7.83 7.12
C GLY A 98 0.82 6.55 7.64
N ASP A 99 0.32 6.00 8.76
CA ASP A 99 0.79 4.73 9.32
C ASP A 99 0.35 3.52 8.47
N VAL A 100 -0.89 3.48 7.99
CA VAL A 100 -1.33 2.47 7.01
C VAL A 100 -0.46 2.57 5.76
N ALA A 101 -0.11 3.77 5.29
CA ALA A 101 0.73 3.95 4.12
C ALA A 101 2.17 3.44 4.35
N ALA A 102 2.68 3.44 5.59
CA ALA A 102 3.95 2.79 5.91
C ALA A 102 3.85 1.26 5.78
N VAL A 103 2.82 0.66 6.38
CA VAL A 103 2.56 -0.78 6.29
C VAL A 103 2.30 -1.23 4.84
N ALA A 104 1.57 -0.43 4.08
CA ALA A 104 1.28 -0.64 2.66
C ALA A 104 2.58 -0.74 1.84
N ARG A 105 3.45 0.28 1.93
CA ARG A 105 4.75 0.32 1.22
C ARG A 105 5.68 -0.81 1.62
N ASP A 106 5.66 -1.22 2.89
CA ASP A 106 6.43 -2.37 3.37
C ASP A 106 5.90 -3.68 2.79
N SER A 107 4.57 -3.87 2.76
CA SER A 107 3.95 -5.07 2.18
C SER A 107 4.13 -5.16 0.66
N GLU A 108 3.99 -4.06 -0.07
CA GLU A 108 4.31 -4.03 -1.51
C GLU A 108 5.77 -4.40 -1.81
N ARG A 109 6.70 -3.96 -0.95
CA ARG A 109 8.12 -4.31 -1.11
C ARG A 109 8.31 -5.82 -0.97
N VAL A 110 7.64 -6.46 0.00
CA VAL A 110 7.61 -7.93 0.11
C VAL A 110 7.00 -8.58 -1.14
N GLY A 111 5.95 -8.00 -1.73
CA GLY A 111 5.35 -8.47 -2.98
C GLY A 111 6.30 -8.38 -4.19
N ARG A 112 7.06 -7.29 -4.31
CA ARG A 112 8.13 -7.13 -5.32
C ARG A 112 9.28 -8.12 -5.10
N GLU A 113 9.76 -8.26 -3.87
CA GLU A 113 10.80 -9.23 -3.53
C GLU A 113 10.34 -10.68 -3.79
N LEU A 114 9.07 -11.02 -3.56
CA LEU A 114 8.48 -12.32 -3.94
C LEU A 114 8.54 -12.53 -5.45
N ASN A 115 8.15 -11.53 -6.25
CA ASN A 115 8.22 -11.59 -7.71
C ASN A 115 9.66 -11.83 -8.19
N ASP A 116 10.63 -11.09 -7.65
CA ASP A 116 12.04 -11.26 -7.97
C ASP A 116 12.56 -12.66 -7.59
N VAL A 117 12.22 -13.16 -6.40
CA VAL A 117 12.57 -14.51 -5.93
C VAL A 117 11.99 -15.59 -6.86
N LEU A 118 10.72 -15.45 -7.29
CA LEU A 118 10.05 -16.39 -8.20
C LEU A 118 10.47 -16.25 -9.67
N THR A 119 11.20 -15.19 -10.04
CA THR A 119 11.68 -14.94 -11.40
C THR A 119 13.20 -14.92 -11.52
N THR A 120 13.95 -15.14 -10.42
CA THR A 120 15.41 -15.22 -10.43
C THR A 120 15.89 -16.42 -11.29
N PRO A 121 16.70 -16.19 -12.34
CA PRO A 121 17.27 -17.27 -13.15
C PRO A 121 18.16 -18.20 -12.31
N GLY A 122 17.95 -19.51 -12.41
CA GLY A 122 18.81 -20.52 -11.77
C GLY A 122 18.79 -20.53 -10.23
N ILE A 123 17.80 -19.91 -9.58
CA ILE A 123 17.66 -19.94 -8.11
C ILE A 123 17.58 -21.39 -7.60
N LYS A 124 18.40 -21.72 -6.61
CA LYS A 124 18.44 -23.06 -6.00
C LYS A 124 17.29 -23.22 -5.00
N PRO A 125 16.71 -24.43 -4.83
CA PRO A 125 15.66 -24.65 -3.84
C PRO A 125 16.00 -24.19 -2.42
N ALA A 126 17.25 -24.38 -1.96
CA ALA A 126 17.68 -23.95 -0.63
C ALA A 126 17.68 -22.41 -0.47
N ASP A 127 18.09 -21.69 -1.51
CA ASP A 127 18.12 -20.23 -1.52
C ASP A 127 16.71 -19.64 -1.67
N LEU A 128 15.83 -20.30 -2.44
CA LEU A 128 14.40 -20.00 -2.51
C LEU A 128 13.77 -20.13 -1.12
N ASP A 129 13.91 -21.28 -0.46
CA ASP A 129 13.31 -21.54 0.85
C ASP A 129 13.71 -20.50 1.90
N LYS A 130 15.00 -20.12 1.92
CA LYS A 130 15.51 -19.09 2.82
C LYS A 130 14.88 -17.72 2.54
N GLN A 131 14.78 -17.33 1.28
CA GLN A 131 14.20 -16.04 0.89
C GLN A 131 12.69 -15.99 1.18
N LEU A 132 11.93 -17.03 0.80
CA LEU A 132 10.49 -17.11 1.10
C LEU A 132 10.21 -17.05 2.61
N LEU A 133 11.00 -17.72 3.45
CA LEU A 133 10.85 -17.64 4.92
C LEU A 133 11.16 -16.23 5.46
N GLY A 134 12.13 -15.52 4.86
CA GLY A 134 12.40 -14.11 5.18
C GLY A 134 11.21 -13.21 4.83
N LEU A 135 10.60 -13.40 3.65
CA LEU A 135 9.41 -12.66 3.21
C LEU A 135 8.20 -12.93 4.12
N VAL A 136 7.98 -14.18 4.54
CA VAL A 136 6.96 -14.53 5.55
C VAL A 136 7.16 -13.73 6.84
N GLN A 137 8.39 -13.66 7.36
CA GLN A 137 8.68 -12.95 8.60
C GLN A 137 8.46 -11.44 8.45
N GLN A 138 8.92 -10.83 7.35
CA GLN A 138 8.68 -9.41 7.07
C GLN A 138 7.18 -9.09 6.98
N GLN A 139 6.42 -9.91 6.26
CA GLN A 139 4.98 -9.72 6.09
C GLN A 139 4.20 -9.92 7.39
N GLN A 140 4.63 -10.83 8.27
CA GLN A 140 4.03 -11.01 9.59
C GLN A 140 4.20 -9.75 10.45
N ILE A 141 5.39 -9.15 10.47
CA ILE A 141 5.63 -7.88 11.20
C ILE A 141 4.70 -6.77 10.68
N GLY A 142 4.45 -6.71 9.37
CA GLY A 142 3.48 -5.79 8.77
C GLY A 142 2.03 -6.06 9.22
N ALA A 143 1.61 -7.33 9.26
CA ALA A 143 0.29 -7.73 9.72
C ALA A 143 0.08 -7.44 11.23
N ASP A 144 1.09 -7.74 12.06
CA ASP A 144 1.08 -7.46 13.49
C ASP A 144 0.96 -5.93 13.73
N ARG A 145 1.75 -5.13 13.03
CA ARG A 145 1.67 -3.65 13.11
C ARG A 145 0.30 -3.11 12.68
N ALA A 146 -0.37 -3.72 11.70
CA ALA A 146 -1.71 -3.29 11.27
C ALA A 146 -2.80 -3.53 12.34
N LEU A 147 -2.66 -4.59 13.13
CA LEU A 147 -3.54 -4.88 14.26
C LEU A 147 -3.37 -3.87 15.42
N GLU A 148 -2.20 -3.25 15.52
CA GLU A 148 -1.87 -2.25 16.55
C GLU A 148 -2.23 -0.80 16.15
N LEU A 149 -2.74 -0.55 14.94
CA LEU A 149 -3.09 0.80 14.47
C LEU A 149 -4.34 1.36 15.18
N ASP A 150 -4.22 2.56 15.76
CA ASP A 150 -5.36 3.29 16.34
C ASP A 150 -6.18 3.99 15.25
N ALA A 151 -7.05 3.22 14.61
CA ALA A 151 -7.95 3.74 13.58
C ALA A 151 -9.06 4.64 14.18
N PRO A 152 -9.32 5.82 13.58
CA PRO A 152 -10.50 6.64 13.88
C PRO A 152 -11.77 5.79 13.86
N GLY A 153 -12.71 6.06 14.76
CA GLY A 153 -13.89 5.22 15.02
C GLY A 153 -14.57 4.63 13.75
N PRO A 154 -14.92 5.46 12.76
CA PRO A 154 -15.53 5.00 11.51
C PRO A 154 -14.63 4.15 10.60
N LEU A 155 -13.31 4.35 10.64
CA LEU A 155 -12.33 3.62 9.84
C LEU A 155 -11.92 2.26 10.45
N ARG A 156 -12.39 1.92 11.66
CA ARG A 156 -12.04 0.65 12.33
C ARG A 156 -12.41 -0.62 11.52
N PRO A 157 -13.58 -0.72 10.85
CA PRO A 157 -13.88 -1.85 9.99
C PRO A 157 -12.92 -1.95 8.79
N ALA A 158 -12.57 -0.81 8.18
CA ALA A 158 -11.58 -0.75 7.10
C ALA A 158 -10.18 -1.17 7.59
N ASN A 159 -9.80 -0.81 8.82
CA ASN A 159 -8.54 -1.28 9.43
C ASN A 159 -8.50 -2.79 9.68
N GLN A 160 -9.64 -3.40 10.03
CA GLN A 160 -9.72 -4.85 10.16
C GLN A 160 -9.46 -5.52 8.79
N SER A 161 -9.95 -4.93 7.70
CA SER A 161 -9.67 -5.38 6.33
C SER A 161 -8.21 -5.18 5.89
N VAL A 162 -7.53 -4.12 6.35
CA VAL A 162 -6.06 -3.97 6.21
C VAL A 162 -5.34 -5.16 6.84
N ALA A 163 -5.65 -5.47 8.10
CA ALA A 163 -5.03 -6.61 8.80
C ALA A 163 -5.38 -7.96 8.13
N GLU A 164 -6.62 -8.14 7.66
CA GLU A 164 -7.03 -9.35 6.93
C GLU A 164 -6.28 -9.51 5.60
N ALA A 165 -6.16 -8.47 4.78
CA ALA A 165 -5.35 -8.51 3.56
C ALA A 165 -3.90 -8.92 3.85
N LEU A 166 -3.28 -8.29 4.87
CA LEU A 166 -1.91 -8.61 5.25
C LEU A 166 -1.76 -10.05 5.78
N GLN A 167 -2.75 -10.58 6.49
CA GLN A 167 -2.77 -11.98 6.92
C GLN A 167 -2.99 -12.95 5.74
N PHE A 168 -3.79 -12.60 4.73
CA PHE A 168 -3.88 -13.36 3.48
C PHE A 168 -2.52 -13.43 2.76
N ARG A 169 -1.74 -12.33 2.77
CA ARG A 169 -0.37 -12.28 2.23
C ARG A 169 0.57 -13.19 3.01
N VAL A 170 0.58 -13.13 4.35
CA VAL A 170 1.32 -14.07 5.21
C VAL A 170 0.96 -15.52 4.85
N ASN A 171 -0.33 -15.84 4.83
CA ASN A 171 -0.82 -17.20 4.60
C ASN A 171 -0.45 -17.73 3.21
N GLY A 172 -0.51 -16.88 2.18
CA GLY A 172 -0.07 -17.24 0.82
C GLY A 172 1.45 -17.47 0.73
N LEU A 173 2.26 -16.60 1.32
CA LEU A 173 3.72 -16.77 1.40
C LEU A 173 4.12 -18.06 2.14
N GLN A 174 3.49 -18.32 3.30
CA GLN A 174 3.70 -19.54 4.08
C GLN A 174 3.30 -20.78 3.28
N GLY A 175 2.15 -20.74 2.60
CA GLY A 175 1.68 -21.82 1.73
C GLY A 175 2.65 -22.11 0.58
N LEU A 176 3.14 -21.08 -0.11
CA LEU A 176 4.15 -21.22 -1.17
C LEU A 176 5.43 -21.86 -0.61
N ALA A 177 5.97 -21.35 0.51
CA ALA A 177 7.17 -21.90 1.13
C ALA A 177 7.01 -23.37 1.57
N ALA A 178 5.83 -23.73 2.08
CA ALA A 178 5.51 -25.11 2.46
C ALA A 178 5.40 -26.04 1.25
N GLU A 179 4.69 -25.63 0.18
CA GLU A 179 4.53 -26.43 -1.04
C GLU A 179 5.85 -26.59 -1.81
N PHE A 180 6.65 -25.53 -1.98
CA PHE A 180 7.97 -25.64 -2.62
C PHE A 180 8.91 -26.60 -1.89
N ARG A 181 8.84 -26.65 -0.55
CA ARG A 181 9.63 -27.58 0.28
C ARG A 181 9.07 -29.00 0.25
N GLY A 182 7.76 -29.17 0.43
CA GLY A 182 7.10 -30.46 0.53
C GLY A 182 7.00 -31.22 -0.80
N SER A 183 7.03 -30.51 -1.93
CA SER A 183 7.02 -31.10 -3.27
C SER A 183 8.42 -31.50 -3.80
N ARG A 184 9.50 -31.22 -3.07
CA ARG A 184 10.87 -31.59 -3.51
C ARG A 184 10.99 -33.07 -3.79
N GLY A 185 11.49 -33.42 -4.97
CA GLY A 185 11.66 -34.81 -5.40
C GLY A 185 10.39 -35.51 -5.89
N THR A 186 9.22 -34.86 -5.90
CA THR A 186 8.08 -35.38 -6.68
C THR A 186 8.40 -35.34 -8.17
N LYS A 187 7.73 -36.20 -8.95
CA LYS A 187 7.73 -36.16 -10.41
C LYS A 187 6.47 -35.50 -10.97
N ASP A 188 5.46 -35.28 -10.13
CA ASP A 188 4.20 -34.66 -10.53
C ASP A 188 4.28 -33.12 -10.42
N ALA A 189 4.86 -32.54 -11.46
CA ALA A 189 4.93 -31.09 -11.63
C ALA A 189 3.54 -30.43 -11.73
N ALA A 190 2.55 -31.14 -12.29
CA ALA A 190 1.20 -30.61 -12.50
C ALA A 190 0.49 -30.42 -11.15
N ALA A 191 0.49 -31.44 -10.30
CA ALA A 191 -0.09 -31.34 -8.96
C ALA A 191 0.67 -30.36 -8.05
N ALA A 192 2.00 -30.28 -8.15
CA ALA A 192 2.79 -29.31 -7.39
C ALA A 192 2.48 -27.86 -7.81
N GLY A 193 2.48 -27.58 -9.13
CA GLY A 193 2.14 -26.25 -9.65
C GLY A 193 0.68 -25.86 -9.38
N ALA A 194 -0.26 -26.82 -9.38
CA ALA A 194 -1.65 -26.55 -9.02
C ALA A 194 -1.80 -26.15 -7.55
N ARG A 195 -1.11 -26.82 -6.62
CA ARG A 195 -1.14 -26.42 -5.19
C ARG A 195 -0.45 -25.08 -4.96
N LEU A 196 0.68 -24.82 -5.62
CA LEU A 196 1.34 -23.50 -5.58
C LEU A 196 0.41 -22.37 -6.08
N ALA A 197 -0.29 -22.60 -7.19
CA ALA A 197 -1.30 -21.66 -7.70
C ALA A 197 -2.40 -21.37 -6.67
N THR A 198 -2.91 -22.40 -5.97
CA THR A 198 -3.89 -22.21 -4.87
C THR A 198 -3.36 -21.34 -3.74
N GLN A 199 -2.07 -21.39 -3.41
CA GLN A 199 -1.48 -20.51 -2.38
C GLN A 199 -1.27 -19.09 -2.91
N ALA A 200 -0.83 -18.94 -4.17
CA ALA A 200 -0.68 -17.64 -4.81
C ALA A 200 -2.02 -16.92 -5.06
N GLN A 201 -3.12 -17.64 -5.25
CA GLN A 201 -4.48 -17.07 -5.32
C GLN A 201 -4.87 -16.33 -4.04
N ARG A 202 -4.34 -16.71 -2.87
CA ARG A 202 -4.55 -15.97 -1.61
C ARG A 202 -3.89 -14.59 -1.64
N LEU A 203 -2.77 -14.45 -2.35
CA LEU A 203 -2.10 -13.18 -2.54
C LEU A 203 -2.93 -12.26 -3.44
N VAL A 204 -3.47 -12.79 -4.55
CA VAL A 204 -4.37 -12.01 -5.43
C VAL A 204 -5.64 -11.60 -4.68
N ALA A 205 -6.23 -12.50 -3.88
CA ALA A 205 -7.38 -12.16 -3.03
C ALA A 205 -7.06 -11.07 -2.00
N SER A 206 -5.82 -10.99 -1.50
CA SER A 206 -5.42 -9.95 -0.55
C SER A 206 -5.43 -8.55 -1.15
N ASP A 207 -5.10 -8.42 -2.44
CA ASP A 207 -5.10 -7.12 -3.13
C ASP A 207 -6.54 -6.64 -3.35
N VAL A 208 -7.45 -7.56 -3.70
CA VAL A 208 -8.89 -7.28 -3.76
C VAL A 208 -9.46 -6.88 -2.40
N ILE A 209 -9.08 -7.55 -1.31
CA ILE A 209 -9.50 -7.17 0.06
C ILE A 209 -8.98 -5.76 0.41
N TRP A 210 -7.74 -5.42 0.03
CA TRP A 210 -7.19 -4.09 0.24
C TRP A 210 -7.96 -3.01 -0.54
N GLU A 211 -8.21 -3.24 -1.82
CA GLU A 211 -8.89 -2.29 -2.70
C GLU A 211 -10.37 -2.10 -2.30
N ASP A 212 -11.14 -3.18 -2.21
CA ASP A 212 -12.60 -3.15 -2.02
C ASP A 212 -13.01 -2.88 -0.57
N LEU A 213 -12.27 -3.38 0.42
CA LEU A 213 -12.69 -3.37 1.83
C LEU A 213 -11.89 -2.40 2.72
N PHE A 214 -10.73 -1.93 2.28
CA PHE A 214 -10.04 -0.80 2.91
C PHE A 214 -10.09 0.48 2.07
N MET A 215 -9.56 0.46 0.85
CA MET A 215 -9.30 1.69 0.09
C MET A 215 -10.59 2.42 -0.29
N ALA A 216 -11.54 1.73 -0.93
CA ALA A 216 -12.81 2.35 -1.32
C ALA A 216 -13.65 2.85 -0.10
N PRO A 217 -13.81 2.09 1.00
CA PRO A 217 -14.46 2.58 2.22
C PRO A 217 -13.74 3.75 2.88
N ALA A 218 -12.41 3.73 2.95
CA ALA A 218 -11.64 4.83 3.55
C ALA A 218 -11.75 6.13 2.74
N ILE A 219 -11.75 6.05 1.40
CA ILE A 219 -12.00 7.20 0.52
C ILE A 219 -13.42 7.75 0.71
N ALA A 220 -14.41 6.88 0.88
CA ALA A 220 -15.79 7.29 1.13
C ALA A 220 -15.93 8.00 2.49
N GLU A 221 -15.36 7.44 3.56
CA GLU A 221 -15.36 8.03 4.90
C GLU A 221 -14.62 9.37 4.94
N LEU A 222 -13.42 9.47 4.35
CA LEU A 222 -12.68 10.75 4.28
C LEU A 222 -13.50 11.85 3.60
N ARG A 223 -14.28 11.49 2.57
CA ARG A 223 -15.20 12.41 1.88
C ARG A 223 -16.41 12.78 2.74
N GLU A 224 -17.02 11.82 3.44
CA GLU A 224 -18.14 12.08 4.36
C GLU A 224 -17.73 12.97 5.54
N GLN A 225 -16.46 12.87 5.96
CA GLN A 225 -15.89 13.61 7.08
C GLN A 225 -15.22 14.95 6.71
N ASP A 226 -15.32 15.38 5.44
CA ASP A 226 -14.66 16.56 4.84
C ASP A 226 -13.11 16.61 5.03
N ILE A 227 -12.47 15.44 5.11
CA ILE A 227 -11.02 15.33 5.33
C ILE A 227 -10.29 15.46 3.99
N THR A 228 -9.55 16.57 3.83
CA THR A 228 -8.79 16.87 2.59
C THR A 228 -7.28 16.83 2.79
N GLY A 229 -6.56 16.65 1.68
CA GLY A 229 -5.09 16.56 1.67
C GLY A 229 -4.55 15.24 2.23
N VAL A 230 -5.35 14.17 2.15
CA VAL A 230 -4.99 12.81 2.58
C VAL A 230 -5.21 11.88 1.40
N GLU A 231 -4.16 11.19 0.99
CA GLU A 231 -4.21 10.15 -0.05
C GLU A 231 -4.27 8.78 0.64
N VAL A 232 -5.31 8.00 0.34
CA VAL A 232 -5.43 6.63 0.87
C VAL A 232 -4.45 5.75 0.12
N PRO A 233 -3.58 5.00 0.80
CA PRO A 233 -2.54 4.21 0.15
C PRO A 233 -3.14 3.00 -0.58
N ASP A 234 -2.74 2.84 -1.84
CA ASP A 234 -2.77 1.54 -2.50
C ASP A 234 -1.73 0.60 -1.85
N SER A 235 -1.87 -0.70 -2.06
CA SER A 235 -0.87 -1.70 -1.70
C SER A 235 -0.96 -2.87 -2.69
N ASN A 236 -0.34 -2.73 -3.86
CA ASN A 236 -0.29 -3.81 -4.85
C ASN A 236 0.79 -4.85 -4.47
N PHE A 237 0.37 -6.02 -3.99
CA PHE A 237 1.30 -7.10 -3.66
C PHE A 237 1.66 -7.92 -4.91
N VAL A 238 0.67 -8.35 -5.69
CA VAL A 238 0.87 -9.24 -6.83
C VAL A 238 1.17 -8.47 -8.12
N GLN A 239 2.48 -8.26 -8.36
CA GLN A 239 3.02 -7.54 -9.53
C GLN A 239 2.56 -8.10 -10.90
N THR A 240 2.16 -9.37 -10.97
CA THR A 240 1.62 -9.99 -12.18
C THR A 240 0.62 -11.09 -11.78
N PRO A 241 -0.71 -10.86 -11.91
CA PRO A 241 -1.73 -11.83 -11.50
C PRO A 241 -1.61 -13.21 -12.17
N ASP A 242 -1.07 -13.28 -13.40
CA ASP A 242 -0.80 -14.54 -14.11
C ASP A 242 0.15 -15.49 -13.35
N LEU A 243 0.96 -14.98 -12.41
CA LEU A 243 1.81 -15.79 -11.54
C LEU A 243 0.98 -16.70 -10.62
N ALA A 244 -0.24 -16.29 -10.23
CA ALA A 244 -1.13 -17.12 -9.43
C ALA A 244 -1.82 -18.24 -10.22
N SER A 245 -1.59 -18.35 -11.53
CA SER A 245 -2.16 -19.41 -12.36
C SER A 245 -1.34 -20.71 -12.32
N THR A 246 -2.02 -21.84 -12.44
CA THR A 246 -1.37 -23.16 -12.63
C THR A 246 -0.48 -23.17 -13.87
N ARG A 247 -0.85 -22.42 -14.92
CA ARG A 247 -0.07 -22.28 -16.16
C ARG A 247 1.33 -21.71 -15.90
N SER A 248 1.47 -20.77 -14.98
CA SER A 248 2.76 -20.19 -14.59
C SER A 248 3.46 -21.01 -13.50
N MET A 249 2.72 -21.51 -12.52
CA MET A 249 3.30 -22.20 -11.35
C MET A 249 3.87 -23.59 -11.66
N VAL A 250 3.33 -24.33 -12.64
CA VAL A 250 3.92 -25.60 -13.09
C VAL A 250 5.35 -25.40 -13.64
N PRO A 251 5.58 -24.52 -14.64
CA PRO A 251 6.93 -24.24 -15.12
C PRO A 251 7.84 -23.52 -14.10
N ILE A 252 7.33 -22.65 -13.23
CA ILE A 252 8.13 -22.09 -12.12
C ILE A 252 8.66 -23.23 -11.23
N TRP A 253 7.78 -24.16 -10.85
CA TRP A 253 8.15 -25.33 -10.05
C TRP A 253 9.18 -26.21 -10.78
N GLN A 254 8.99 -26.48 -12.07
CA GLN A 254 9.91 -27.28 -12.88
C GLN A 254 11.30 -26.62 -13.00
N ARG A 255 11.36 -25.30 -13.19
CA ARG A 255 12.63 -24.56 -13.27
C ARG A 255 13.42 -24.62 -11.97
N ILE A 256 12.74 -24.56 -10.82
CA ILE A 256 13.39 -24.49 -9.51
C ILE A 256 13.73 -25.88 -8.95
N ASN A 257 12.81 -26.85 -9.05
CA ASN A 257 12.98 -28.20 -8.51
C ASN A 257 13.50 -29.23 -9.53
N GLY A 258 13.62 -28.86 -10.81
CA GLY A 258 14.20 -29.71 -11.84
C GLY A 258 15.70 -29.94 -11.59
N THR A 259 16.13 -31.21 -11.54
CA THR A 259 17.56 -31.54 -11.48
C THR A 259 18.26 -31.12 -12.77
N PRO A 260 19.38 -30.37 -12.70
CA PRO A 260 20.27 -30.23 -13.85
C PRO A 260 20.82 -31.61 -14.18
N THR A 261 20.48 -32.16 -15.35
CA THR A 261 21.07 -33.43 -15.78
C THR A 261 22.55 -33.21 -16.10
N THR A 262 23.38 -34.20 -15.76
CA THR A 262 24.85 -34.17 -15.88
C THR A 262 25.39 -34.11 -17.32
N THR A 263 24.50 -33.90 -18.29
CA THR A 263 24.76 -33.53 -19.68
C THR A 263 24.24 -32.12 -19.98
N GLY A 264 24.67 -31.12 -19.19
CA GLY A 264 24.50 -29.69 -19.49
C GLY A 264 23.05 -29.20 -19.61
N GLY A 265 22.10 -29.87 -18.94
CA GLY A 265 20.67 -29.64 -19.11
C GLY A 265 19.98 -29.00 -17.91
N THR A 266 20.04 -27.67 -17.79
CA THR A 266 18.82 -26.91 -17.48
C THR A 266 17.87 -27.06 -18.67
N GLY A 267 16.61 -27.46 -18.43
CA GLY A 267 15.55 -27.50 -19.43
C GLY A 267 15.85 -28.29 -20.72
N ALA A 268 15.59 -29.60 -20.74
CA ALA A 268 15.67 -30.38 -21.98
C ALA A 268 14.53 -29.98 -22.95
N GLY A 269 14.77 -28.94 -23.75
CA GLY A 269 13.82 -28.31 -24.65
C GLY A 269 14.45 -27.12 -25.37
N LEU A 270 13.71 -26.50 -26.30
CA LEU A 270 14.15 -25.27 -26.95
C LEU A 270 14.07 -24.09 -25.98
N HIS A 271 15.07 -23.22 -26.01
CA HIS A 271 15.06 -21.90 -25.38
C HIS A 271 14.97 -20.83 -26.47
N GLY A 272 14.23 -19.76 -26.20
CA GLY A 272 14.28 -18.57 -27.04
C GLY A 272 12.99 -17.78 -27.14
N THR A 273 13.17 -16.48 -27.36
CA THR A 273 12.12 -15.52 -27.65
C THR A 273 12.06 -15.18 -29.14
N ASN A 274 11.05 -14.41 -29.53
CA ASN A 274 11.02 -13.69 -30.79
C ASN A 274 10.11 -12.47 -30.67
N ILE A 275 10.44 -11.40 -31.38
CA ILE A 275 9.51 -10.30 -31.60
C ILE A 275 8.42 -10.79 -32.57
N VAL A 276 7.15 -10.63 -32.20
CA VAL A 276 5.99 -10.94 -33.07
C VAL A 276 5.57 -9.72 -33.87
N GLY A 277 5.73 -8.54 -33.30
CA GLY A 277 5.49 -7.26 -33.97
C GLY A 277 5.21 -6.13 -32.99
N VAL A 278 5.14 -4.90 -33.51
CA VAL A 278 4.91 -3.68 -32.74
C VAL A 278 3.63 -3.01 -33.21
N ARG A 279 2.78 -2.60 -32.26
CA ARG A 279 1.55 -1.85 -32.50
C ARG A 279 1.63 -0.47 -31.86
N ILE A 280 1.15 0.55 -32.56
CA ILE A 280 1.01 1.91 -32.03
C ILE A 280 -0.32 2.02 -31.27
N LEU A 281 -0.32 2.70 -30.13
CA LEU A 281 -1.51 3.12 -29.40
C LEU A 281 -1.58 4.66 -29.33
N PRO A 282 -2.79 5.26 -29.29
CA PRO A 282 -4.10 4.60 -29.30
C PRO A 282 -4.56 4.11 -30.69
N GLY A 283 -3.95 4.58 -31.79
CA GLY A 283 -4.43 4.35 -33.16
C GLY A 283 -4.45 2.90 -33.68
N GLY A 284 -3.85 1.94 -32.97
CA GLY A 284 -3.93 0.51 -33.27
C GLY A 284 -3.08 0.04 -34.47
N GLN A 285 -2.35 0.93 -35.15
CA GLN A 285 -1.55 0.65 -36.33
C GLN A 285 -0.47 -0.40 -36.05
N GLN A 286 -0.47 -1.48 -36.82
CA GLN A 286 0.61 -2.48 -36.81
C GLN A 286 1.79 -1.97 -37.65
N LEU A 287 3.00 -1.95 -37.09
CA LEU A 287 4.19 -1.54 -37.84
C LEU A 287 4.66 -2.65 -38.79
N SER A 288 5.08 -2.22 -39.99
CA SER A 288 5.66 -3.03 -41.04
C SER A 288 7.19 -2.89 -41.03
N ALA A 289 7.91 -4.02 -41.03
CA ALA A 289 9.37 -4.03 -41.15
C ALA A 289 9.87 -3.86 -42.61
N SER A 290 8.99 -4.00 -43.60
CA SER A 290 9.33 -3.97 -45.03
C SER A 290 8.92 -2.68 -45.75
N THR A 291 8.16 -1.80 -45.10
CA THR A 291 7.68 -0.53 -45.66
C THR A 291 7.83 0.60 -44.64
N GLU A 292 7.80 1.84 -45.12
CA GLU A 292 7.74 3.02 -44.25
C GLU A 292 6.42 3.07 -43.47
N ASN A 293 6.47 3.61 -42.26
CA ASN A 293 5.32 3.75 -41.36
C ASN A 293 5.19 5.21 -40.93
N THR A 294 4.14 5.90 -41.37
CA THR A 294 3.76 7.18 -40.76
C THR A 294 3.14 6.92 -39.40
N ILE A 295 3.57 7.66 -38.38
CA ILE A 295 3.06 7.58 -37.00
C ILE A 295 2.61 8.98 -36.58
N VAL A 296 1.33 9.13 -36.29
CA VAL A 296 0.78 10.34 -35.68
C VAL A 296 1.24 10.40 -34.22
N ALA A 297 1.99 11.44 -33.84
CA ALA A 297 2.39 11.62 -32.45
C ALA A 297 1.27 12.26 -31.63
N SER A 298 1.16 11.85 -30.38
CA SER A 298 0.27 12.40 -29.37
C SER A 298 0.94 12.29 -27.99
N THR A 299 0.38 12.94 -26.96
CA THR A 299 0.84 12.78 -25.57
C THR A 299 0.74 11.33 -25.10
N ASP A 300 -0.23 10.59 -25.64
CA ASP A 300 -0.57 9.24 -25.22
C ASP A 300 0.08 8.17 -26.11
N LEU A 301 0.98 8.60 -27.01
CA LEU A 301 1.72 7.75 -27.94
C LEU A 301 2.43 6.63 -27.18
N ALA A 302 2.09 5.39 -27.55
CA ALA A 302 2.73 4.22 -26.99
C ALA A 302 3.01 3.14 -28.04
N PHE A 303 4.05 2.34 -27.75
CA PHE A 303 4.42 1.18 -28.57
C PHE A 303 4.14 -0.10 -27.76
N ASP A 304 3.15 -0.86 -28.20
CA ASP A 304 2.81 -2.20 -27.72
C ASP A 304 3.63 -3.23 -28.50
N VAL A 305 4.70 -3.70 -27.88
CA VAL A 305 5.63 -4.71 -28.41
C VAL A 305 5.17 -6.10 -27.98
N ALA A 306 4.80 -6.94 -28.94
CA ALA A 306 4.47 -8.34 -28.70
C ALA A 306 5.74 -9.20 -28.79
N VAL A 307 6.10 -9.84 -27.67
CA VAL A 307 7.22 -10.79 -27.57
C VAL A 307 6.66 -12.18 -27.28
N ARG A 308 7.10 -13.18 -28.04
CA ARG A 308 6.70 -14.58 -27.89
C ARG A 308 7.85 -15.40 -27.36
N ASN A 309 7.56 -16.34 -26.47
CA ASN A 309 8.44 -17.45 -26.14
C ASN A 309 8.22 -18.56 -27.18
N GLY A 310 9.19 -18.77 -28.06
CA GLY A 310 9.18 -19.83 -29.07
C GLY A 310 9.59 -21.20 -28.50
N GLY A 311 10.30 -21.18 -27.37
CA GLY A 311 10.84 -22.34 -26.67
C GLY A 311 9.82 -23.21 -25.93
N ASP A 312 10.34 -24.27 -25.30
CA ASP A 312 9.61 -25.24 -24.48
C ASP A 312 9.81 -24.98 -22.98
N ASN A 313 10.74 -24.08 -22.63
CA ASN A 313 11.06 -23.67 -21.27
C ASN A 313 10.43 -22.30 -20.93
N GLN A 314 10.19 -22.03 -19.65
CA GLN A 314 9.73 -20.72 -19.20
C GLN A 314 10.93 -19.79 -19.02
N GLU A 315 10.87 -18.64 -19.67
CA GLU A 315 11.91 -17.62 -19.62
C GLU A 315 11.50 -16.49 -18.67
N VAL A 316 12.49 -15.80 -18.09
CA VAL A 316 12.31 -14.83 -17.00
C VAL A 316 13.30 -13.68 -17.09
N LYS A 317 12.93 -12.52 -16.52
CA LYS A 317 13.72 -11.27 -16.48
C LYS A 317 14.30 -10.87 -17.84
N ILE A 318 13.46 -10.89 -18.88
CA ILE A 318 13.84 -10.55 -20.25
C ILE A 318 13.74 -9.04 -20.43
N GLU A 319 14.86 -8.36 -20.68
CA GLU A 319 14.83 -6.94 -21.01
C GLU A 319 14.36 -6.74 -22.46
N VAL A 320 13.48 -5.77 -22.66
CA VAL A 320 13.06 -5.28 -23.98
C VAL A 320 13.48 -3.82 -24.07
N THR A 321 14.34 -3.52 -25.04
CA THR A 321 14.82 -2.17 -25.32
C THR A 321 14.16 -1.64 -26.59
N LEU A 322 13.58 -0.45 -26.51
CA LEU A 322 13.08 0.32 -27.64
C LEU A 322 14.01 1.52 -27.86
N THR A 323 14.54 1.67 -29.07
CA THR A 323 15.38 2.82 -29.47
C THR A 323 14.85 3.52 -30.71
N ILE A 324 14.57 4.81 -30.63
CA ILE A 324 14.30 5.69 -31.77
C ILE A 324 15.60 6.41 -32.13
N GLN A 325 16.12 6.14 -33.33
CA GLN A 325 17.35 6.74 -33.83
C GLN A 325 17.09 8.16 -34.34
N GLN A 326 17.29 9.15 -33.47
CA GLN A 326 17.25 10.58 -33.79
C GLN A 326 18.55 11.30 -33.39
N SER A 327 18.70 12.58 -33.72
CA SER A 327 19.96 13.32 -33.57
C SER A 327 19.69 14.66 -32.86
N PRO A 328 20.51 15.10 -31.89
CA PRO A 328 21.85 14.57 -31.56
C PRO A 328 21.86 13.31 -30.70
N THR A 329 20.77 12.98 -30.01
CA THR A 329 20.70 11.85 -29.06
C THR A 329 19.53 10.92 -29.40
N PRO A 330 19.73 9.59 -29.47
CA PRO A 330 18.63 8.64 -29.64
C PRO A 330 17.73 8.61 -28.40
N VAL A 331 16.46 8.26 -28.60
CA VAL A 331 15.52 8.02 -27.49
C VAL A 331 15.51 6.54 -27.19
N THR A 332 16.06 6.13 -26.05
CA THR A 332 16.06 4.74 -25.60
C THR A 332 15.17 4.59 -24.37
N LYS A 333 14.28 3.59 -24.40
CA LYS A 333 13.49 3.14 -23.25
C LYS A 333 13.68 1.64 -23.05
N LYS A 334 13.63 1.22 -21.79
CA LYS A 334 13.74 -0.18 -21.35
C LYS A 334 12.49 -0.57 -20.58
N GLN A 335 12.10 -1.83 -20.71
CA GLN A 335 11.05 -2.50 -19.97
C GLN A 335 11.44 -3.96 -19.76
N THR A 336 10.87 -4.63 -18.76
CA THR A 336 11.22 -6.03 -18.45
C THR A 336 10.00 -6.93 -18.50
N ILE A 337 10.10 -8.07 -19.19
CA ILE A 337 9.17 -9.18 -19.06
C ILE A 337 9.68 -10.06 -17.92
N ASP A 338 9.05 -9.96 -16.76
CA ASP A 338 9.44 -10.74 -15.58
C ASP A 338 9.40 -12.25 -15.81
N LEU A 339 8.40 -12.72 -16.56
CA LEU A 339 8.16 -14.15 -16.84
C LEU A 339 7.29 -14.33 -18.08
N ILE A 340 7.64 -15.28 -18.95
CA ILE A 340 6.85 -15.70 -20.12
C ILE A 340 6.87 -17.23 -20.28
N ASN A 341 5.68 -17.85 -20.28
CA ASN A 341 5.54 -19.30 -20.34
C ASN A 341 5.84 -19.85 -21.74
N PRO A 342 6.14 -21.16 -21.87
CA PRO A 342 6.32 -21.81 -23.18
C PRO A 342 5.16 -21.51 -24.13
N LYS A 343 5.50 -21.16 -25.37
CA LYS A 343 4.57 -20.79 -26.46
C LYS A 343 3.66 -19.58 -26.19
N GLU A 344 3.82 -18.88 -25.06
CA GLU A 344 3.06 -17.67 -24.72
C GLU A 344 3.54 -16.47 -25.55
N THR A 345 2.67 -15.49 -25.76
CA THR A 345 3.03 -14.16 -26.25
C THR A 345 2.60 -13.13 -25.21
N LYS A 346 3.56 -12.36 -24.69
CA LYS A 346 3.29 -11.22 -23.80
C LYS A 346 3.49 -9.91 -24.53
N ARG A 347 2.90 -8.85 -23.98
CA ARG A 347 2.95 -7.49 -24.52
C ARG A 347 3.64 -6.57 -23.54
N VAL A 348 4.51 -5.73 -24.06
CA VAL A 348 5.26 -4.72 -23.32
C VAL A 348 4.92 -3.37 -23.92
N VAL A 349 4.42 -2.45 -23.10
CA VAL A 349 3.97 -1.13 -23.57
C VAL A 349 4.96 -0.06 -23.12
N PHE A 350 5.57 0.62 -24.10
CA PHE A 350 6.43 1.77 -23.87
C PHE A 350 5.61 3.05 -24.00
N ARG A 351 5.68 3.94 -23.02
CA ARG A 351 4.94 5.21 -22.91
C ARG A 351 5.87 6.38 -22.56
N ASP A 352 5.31 7.58 -22.43
CA ASP A 352 5.93 8.77 -21.82
C ASP A 352 7.25 9.18 -22.49
N PHE A 353 7.25 9.23 -23.82
CA PHE A 353 8.45 9.56 -24.59
C PHE A 353 8.86 11.03 -24.38
N PRO A 354 10.18 11.32 -24.32
CA PRO A 354 10.67 12.68 -24.48
C PRO A 354 10.35 13.20 -25.89
N SER A 355 10.67 14.47 -26.17
CA SER A 355 10.46 15.09 -27.49
C SER A 355 11.06 14.24 -28.63
N ILE A 356 10.19 13.86 -29.58
CA ILE A 356 10.53 13.14 -30.80
C ILE A 356 10.58 14.14 -31.97
N ASP A 357 11.57 14.01 -32.85
CA ASP A 357 11.68 14.86 -34.04
C ASP A 357 10.67 14.47 -35.13
N PHE A 358 10.01 15.47 -35.71
CA PHE A 358 8.99 15.30 -36.74
C PHE A 358 9.53 15.34 -38.18
N GLY A 359 8.79 14.74 -39.12
CA GLY A 359 8.95 14.89 -40.57
C GLY A 359 10.16 14.19 -41.21
N ALA A 360 11.17 13.82 -40.42
CA ALA A 360 12.31 13.05 -40.90
C ALA A 360 12.07 11.53 -40.82
N LEU A 361 12.59 10.78 -41.80
CA LEU A 361 12.64 9.32 -41.73
C LEU A 361 13.64 8.88 -40.65
N ARG A 362 13.15 8.12 -39.66
CA ARG A 362 13.93 7.56 -38.54
C ARG A 362 13.90 6.03 -38.57
N THR A 363 14.85 5.40 -37.89
CA THR A 363 14.80 3.97 -37.56
C THR A 363 14.30 3.82 -36.13
N LEU A 364 13.17 3.12 -35.95
CA LEU A 364 12.78 2.53 -34.68
C LEU A 364 13.37 1.12 -34.62
N ARG A 365 14.14 0.81 -33.57
CA ARG A 365 14.65 -0.54 -33.31
C ARG A 365 14.08 -1.06 -32.00
N ILE A 366 13.61 -2.31 -32.01
CA ILE A 366 13.28 -3.09 -30.83
C ILE A 366 14.33 -4.17 -30.70
N ASP A 367 14.89 -4.32 -29.51
CA ASP A 367 15.79 -5.40 -29.14
C ASP A 367 15.20 -6.13 -27.92
N VAL A 368 15.29 -7.45 -27.90
CA VAL A 368 14.96 -8.33 -26.77
C VAL A 368 16.26 -9.00 -26.34
N ASP A 369 16.61 -8.91 -25.06
CA ASP A 369 17.84 -9.52 -24.56
C ASP A 369 17.79 -11.06 -24.67
N PRO A 370 18.82 -11.71 -25.25
CA PRO A 370 18.82 -13.17 -25.40
C PRO A 370 18.69 -13.93 -24.08
N VAL A 371 17.87 -14.97 -24.07
CA VAL A 371 17.65 -15.80 -22.88
C VAL A 371 18.74 -16.87 -22.73
N PRO A 372 19.04 -17.35 -21.51
CA PRO A 372 20.06 -18.38 -21.32
C PRO A 372 19.82 -19.62 -22.21
N GLN A 373 20.88 -20.09 -22.88
CA GLN A 373 20.87 -21.24 -23.79
C GLN A 373 20.07 -21.08 -25.09
N GLU A 374 19.56 -19.88 -25.39
CA GLU A 374 19.03 -19.53 -26.70
C GLU A 374 20.08 -19.70 -27.80
N LYS A 375 19.67 -20.22 -28.96
CA LYS A 375 20.56 -20.55 -30.09
C LYS A 375 20.33 -19.71 -31.35
N ILE A 376 19.14 -19.13 -31.46
CA ILE A 376 18.71 -18.26 -32.55
C ILE A 376 18.36 -16.95 -31.87
N VAL A 377 19.06 -15.88 -32.21
CA VAL A 377 18.91 -14.55 -31.58
C VAL A 377 18.62 -13.46 -32.61
N GLU A 378 18.69 -13.80 -33.89
CA GLU A 378 18.42 -12.92 -35.03
C GLU A 378 16.95 -12.46 -35.07
N ASN A 379 16.06 -13.23 -34.46
CA ASN A 379 14.62 -12.99 -34.27
C ASN A 379 14.29 -12.16 -33.01
N ASN A 380 15.30 -11.79 -32.21
CA ASN A 380 15.16 -10.93 -31.04
C ASN A 380 15.41 -9.44 -31.33
N SER A 381 15.78 -9.06 -32.56
CA SER A 381 15.87 -7.65 -32.98
C SER A 381 14.95 -7.38 -34.18
N ALA A 382 14.32 -6.22 -34.21
CA ALA A 382 13.45 -5.77 -35.29
C ALA A 382 13.62 -4.27 -35.55
N GLU A 383 13.82 -3.91 -36.82
CA GLU A 383 13.85 -2.51 -37.27
C GLU A 383 12.60 -2.14 -38.07
N TYR A 384 12.13 -0.92 -37.84
CA TYR A 384 11.00 -0.31 -38.54
C TYR A 384 11.43 1.07 -39.04
N LYS A 385 11.14 1.38 -40.31
CA LYS A 385 11.33 2.73 -40.85
C LYS A 385 10.09 3.56 -40.54
N VAL A 386 10.25 4.65 -39.81
CA VAL A 386 9.15 5.44 -39.24
C VAL A 386 9.30 6.93 -39.57
N ILE A 387 8.18 7.61 -39.80
CA ILE A 387 8.10 9.07 -39.91
C ILE A 387 7.08 9.53 -38.88
N PHE A 388 7.49 10.39 -37.95
CA PHE A 388 6.58 11.01 -36.99
C PHE A 388 5.93 12.25 -37.62
N SER A 389 4.60 12.31 -37.60
CA SER A 389 3.82 13.46 -38.04
C SER A 389 3.01 14.05 -36.89
N VAL A 390 2.70 15.34 -37.00
CA VAL A 390 1.54 15.94 -36.34
C VAL A 390 0.27 15.62 -37.16
N GLU A 391 -0.91 15.80 -36.58
CA GLU A 391 -2.18 15.85 -37.34
C GLU A 391 -2.30 17.12 -38.19
#